data_AF-A0A8H3G8V4-F1
#
_entry.id   AF-A0A8H3G8V4-F1
#
_cell.length_a   1.000
_cell.length_b   1.000
_cell.length_c   1.000
_cell.angle_alpha   90.00
_cell.angle_beta   90.00
_cell.angle_gamma   90.00
#
_symmetry.space_group_name_H-M   'P 1'
#
loop_
_entity.id
_entity.type
_entity.pdbx_description
1 polymer ?
#
loop_
_entity_poly.entity_id
_entity_poly.type
_entity_poly.pdbx_seq_one_letter_code
_entity_poly.pdbx_strand_id
1 'polypeptide(L)'
;MNGIAKAVAHIAFSIIKFIRKREKSLGLGISPSKFKDVGRKVQFAKKDEADTLRNYLNRHIVTINMLLIQQDLKPLDVASEQTDRNQEELRDRLECSSRGLREVRGNMEAKALAVREDSLINTEALLDGQWRNCGSHKVSNSDGGKSMVSRLGKEQRPAGVPPDAMSSGSQANVQSSVSTQQIYTIMVELRASLPGIDNRFTYFQAPVRVEDVLGRVSSFSLECIIEALKAEIKTRFKKGPDKTVVMAGDFEIFNAKNTNLAYS
;
A
#
# COMPACT_ATOMS: atom_id res chain seq x y z
N MET A 1 22.83 3.10 -8.74
CA MET A 1 21.90 2.01 -8.35
C MET A 1 21.73 2.04 -6.84
N ASN A 2 20.49 2.14 -6.36
CA ASN A 2 20.18 2.14 -4.91
C ASN A 2 20.74 0.87 -4.24
N GLY A 3 21.21 0.98 -2.99
CA GLY A 3 21.82 -0.14 -2.25
C GLY A 3 20.94 -1.40 -2.18
N ILE A 4 19.61 -1.23 -2.17
CA ILE A 4 18.63 -2.31 -2.20
C ILE A 4 18.66 -3.08 -3.52
N ALA A 5 18.72 -2.38 -4.66
CA ALA A 5 18.81 -3.03 -5.98
C ALA A 5 20.09 -3.89 -6.09
N LYS A 6 21.20 -3.42 -5.53
CA LYS A 6 22.45 -4.19 -5.46
C LYS A 6 22.32 -5.42 -4.56
N ALA A 7 21.61 -5.32 -3.43
CA ALA A 7 21.34 -6.43 -2.54
C ALA A 7 20.44 -7.50 -3.18
N VAL A 8 19.35 -7.09 -3.85
CA VAL A 8 18.44 -7.99 -4.57
C VAL A 8 19.17 -8.69 -5.71
N ALA A 9 19.97 -7.96 -6.50
CA ALA A 9 20.78 -8.55 -7.57
C ALA A 9 21.79 -9.58 -7.03
N HIS A 10 22.42 -9.30 -5.89
CA HIS A 10 23.33 -10.24 -5.22
C HIS A 10 22.62 -11.51 -4.75
N ILE A 11 21.41 -11.38 -4.17
CA ILE A 11 20.58 -12.54 -3.77
C ILE A 11 20.17 -13.36 -4.99
N ALA A 12 19.69 -12.72 -6.05
CA ALA A 12 19.30 -13.41 -7.29
C ALA A 12 20.48 -14.17 -7.90
N PHE A 13 21.66 -13.55 -7.95
CA PHE A 13 22.88 -14.20 -8.43
C PHE A 13 23.27 -15.41 -7.56
N SER A 14 23.14 -15.29 -6.23
CA SER A 14 23.38 -16.38 -5.28
C SER A 14 22.44 -17.57 -5.53
N ILE A 15 21.14 -17.31 -5.73
CA ILE A 15 20.15 -18.34 -6.04
C ILE A 15 20.48 -19.03 -7.37
N ILE A 16 20.75 -18.28 -8.43
CA ILE A 16 21.10 -18.85 -9.75
C ILE A 16 22.36 -19.71 -9.65
N LYS A 17 23.39 -19.24 -8.92
CA LYS A 17 24.61 -20.02 -8.70
C LYS A 17 24.33 -21.31 -7.94
N PHE A 18 23.44 -21.27 -6.95
CA PHE A 18 23.02 -22.45 -6.20
C PHE A 18 22.26 -23.46 -7.07
N ILE A 19 21.29 -22.98 -7.87
CA ILE A 19 20.52 -23.79 -8.81
C ILE A 19 21.45 -24.42 -9.83
N ARG A 20 22.34 -23.66 -10.49
CA ARG A 20 23.29 -24.19 -11.48
C ARG A 20 24.23 -25.24 -10.90
N LYS A 21 24.67 -25.08 -9.65
CA LYS A 21 25.48 -26.08 -8.95
C LYS A 21 24.71 -27.39 -8.77
N ARG A 22 23.41 -27.29 -8.45
CA ARG A 22 22.52 -28.44 -8.23
C ARG A 22 22.02 -29.07 -9.54
N GLU A 23 21.82 -28.28 -10.59
CA GLU A 23 21.42 -28.74 -11.92
C GLU A 23 22.48 -29.65 -12.56
N LYS A 24 23.76 -29.29 -12.43
CA LYS A 24 24.90 -30.14 -12.81
C LYS A 24 24.90 -31.50 -12.10
N SER A 25 24.29 -31.56 -10.92
CA SER A 25 24.21 -32.78 -10.13
C SER A 25 22.86 -33.51 -10.27
N LEU A 26 21.81 -32.83 -10.76
CA LEU A 26 20.48 -33.38 -11.06
C LEU A 26 20.38 -34.04 -12.44
N GLY A 27 21.33 -33.79 -13.34
CA GLY A 27 21.56 -34.62 -14.52
C GLY A 27 20.32 -34.84 -15.40
N LEU A 28 19.74 -33.75 -15.92
CA LEU A 28 18.82 -33.84 -17.05
C LEU A 28 19.65 -34.02 -18.35
N GLY A 29 20.20 -35.22 -18.56
CA GLY A 29 20.44 -35.75 -19.90
C GLY A 29 21.69 -35.32 -20.69
N ILE A 30 22.64 -34.59 -20.10
CA ILE A 30 23.86 -34.17 -20.84
C ILE A 30 25.05 -35.13 -20.60
N SER A 31 24.97 -36.08 -19.66
CA SER A 31 26.08 -36.99 -19.44
C SER A 31 26.12 -38.08 -20.54
N PRO A 32 27.27 -38.33 -21.19
CA PRO A 32 27.39 -39.32 -22.26
C PRO A 32 27.23 -40.77 -21.78
N SER A 33 27.10 -41.02 -20.47
CA SER A 33 27.00 -42.36 -19.89
C SER A 33 25.73 -42.53 -19.06
N LYS A 34 24.75 -43.26 -19.61
CA LYS A 34 23.40 -43.47 -19.04
C LYS A 34 23.40 -44.06 -17.61
N PHE A 35 24.44 -44.82 -17.23
CA PHE A 35 24.49 -45.50 -15.92
C PHE A 35 24.94 -44.62 -14.74
N LYS A 36 25.76 -43.57 -14.97
CA LYS A 36 26.21 -42.67 -13.89
C LYS A 36 25.13 -41.68 -13.44
N ASP A 37 24.13 -41.40 -14.29
CA ASP A 37 23.05 -40.47 -13.96
C ASP A 37 21.96 -41.08 -13.07
N VAL A 38 21.74 -42.39 -13.13
CA VAL A 38 20.76 -43.06 -12.25
C VAL A 38 21.22 -42.99 -10.80
N GLY A 39 22.50 -43.27 -10.51
CA GLY A 39 23.05 -43.21 -9.15
C GLY A 39 22.97 -41.81 -8.54
N ARG A 40 23.25 -40.76 -9.33
CA ARG A 40 23.12 -39.36 -8.88
C ARG A 40 21.66 -38.95 -8.66
N LYS A 41 20.73 -39.40 -9.50
CA LYS A 41 19.29 -39.17 -9.30
C LYS A 41 18.76 -39.84 -8.04
N VAL A 42 19.17 -41.08 -7.77
CA VAL A 42 18.81 -41.79 -6.53
C VAL A 42 19.41 -41.10 -5.29
N GLN A 43 20.63 -40.55 -5.41
CA GLN A 43 21.23 -39.76 -4.34
C GLN A 43 20.49 -38.45 -4.09
N PHE A 44 19.97 -37.79 -5.13
CA PHE A 44 19.07 -36.63 -5.01
C PHE A 44 17.68 -36.95 -4.46
N ALA A 45 17.20 -38.17 -4.70
CA ALA A 45 15.96 -38.66 -4.09
C ALA A 45 16.10 -38.93 -2.58
N LYS A 46 17.31 -38.83 -2.02
CA LYS A 46 17.46 -38.76 -0.56
C LYS A 46 16.84 -37.45 -0.07
N LYS A 47 15.76 -37.61 0.69
CA LYS A 47 14.89 -36.58 1.27
C LYS A 47 15.63 -35.32 1.77
N ASP A 48 16.79 -35.50 2.38
CA ASP A 48 17.57 -34.42 3.02
C ASP A 48 18.05 -33.34 2.04
N GLU A 49 18.38 -33.68 0.78
CA GLU A 49 18.89 -32.69 -0.17
C GLU A 49 17.78 -31.81 -0.76
N ALA A 50 16.60 -32.40 -1.00
CA ALA A 50 15.41 -31.67 -1.44
C ALA A 50 14.93 -30.70 -0.35
N ASP A 51 14.90 -31.15 0.90
CA ASP A 51 14.54 -30.31 2.04
C ASP A 51 15.57 -29.18 2.24
N THR A 52 16.86 -29.45 2.01
CA THR A 52 17.91 -28.42 2.07
C THR A 52 17.70 -27.34 0.99
N LEU A 53 17.39 -27.72 -0.25
CA LEU A 53 17.10 -26.77 -1.33
C LEU A 53 15.83 -25.96 -1.03
N ARG A 54 14.77 -26.61 -0.56
CA ARG A 54 13.51 -25.96 -0.18
C ARG A 54 13.73 -24.93 0.92
N ASN A 55 14.47 -25.29 1.97
CA ASN A 55 14.80 -24.40 3.08
C ASN A 55 15.65 -23.20 2.61
N TYR A 56 16.60 -23.43 1.70
CA TYR A 56 17.41 -22.38 1.10
C TYR A 56 16.56 -21.39 0.30
N LEU A 57 15.69 -21.89 -0.58
CA LEU A 57 14.80 -21.05 -1.38
C LEU A 57 13.82 -20.26 -0.52
N ASN A 58 13.19 -20.91 0.46
CA ASN A 58 12.25 -20.25 1.37
C ASN A 58 12.92 -19.12 2.15
N ARG A 59 14.14 -19.33 2.67
CA ARG A 59 14.90 -18.27 3.35
C ARG A 59 15.13 -17.06 2.44
N HIS A 60 15.47 -17.28 1.18
CA HIS A 60 15.74 -16.19 0.25
C HIS A 60 14.45 -15.48 -0.23
N ILE A 61 13.35 -16.21 -0.44
CA ILE A 61 12.04 -15.62 -0.77
C ILE A 61 11.57 -14.72 0.38
N VAL A 62 11.65 -15.18 1.63
CA VAL A 62 11.30 -14.37 2.80
C VAL A 62 12.17 -13.11 2.86
N THR A 63 13.46 -13.23 2.59
CA THR A 63 14.39 -12.09 2.57
C THR A 63 14.02 -11.08 1.48
N ILE A 64 13.69 -11.54 0.27
CA ILE A 64 13.27 -10.67 -0.84
C ILE A 64 11.96 -9.96 -0.50
N ASN A 65 10.97 -10.69 0.01
CA ASN A 65 9.69 -10.11 0.41
C ASN A 65 9.87 -9.05 1.51
N MET A 66 10.74 -9.31 2.50
CA MET A 66 11.09 -8.33 3.54
C MET A 66 11.73 -7.07 2.96
N LEU A 67 12.66 -7.21 2.00
CA LEU A 67 13.31 -6.07 1.34
C LEU A 67 12.34 -5.25 0.49
N LEU A 68 11.38 -5.90 -0.18
CA LEU A 68 10.33 -5.23 -0.94
C LEU A 68 9.41 -4.43 -0.01
N ILE A 69 8.95 -5.04 1.09
CA ILE A 69 8.14 -4.35 2.11
C ILE A 69 8.88 -3.14 2.67
N GLN A 70 10.18 -3.27 3.00
CA GLN A 70 10.99 -2.14 3.48
C GLN A 70 11.13 -1.03 2.44
N GLN A 71 11.10 -1.36 1.15
CA GLN A 71 11.16 -0.37 0.09
C GLN A 71 9.84 0.39 -0.05
N ASP A 72 8.70 -0.28 0.12
CA ASP A 72 7.36 0.33 0.06
C ASP A 72 7.03 1.15 1.32
N LEU A 73 7.61 0.80 2.47
CA LEU A 73 7.40 1.51 3.73
C LEU A 73 8.20 2.83 3.83
N LYS A 74 9.34 2.96 3.15
CA LYS A 74 10.16 4.18 3.22
C LYS A 74 9.45 5.43 2.67
N PRO A 75 8.79 5.39 1.49
CA PRO A 75 8.00 6.51 1.01
C PRO A 75 6.82 6.85 1.93
N LEU A 76 6.23 5.84 2.58
CA LEU A 76 5.13 6.03 3.52
C LEU A 76 5.58 6.80 4.75
N ASP A 77 6.76 6.47 5.28
CA ASP A 77 7.36 7.16 6.43
C ASP A 77 7.63 8.64 6.11
N VAL A 78 8.24 8.92 4.94
CA VAL A 78 8.47 10.29 4.46
C VAL A 78 7.18 11.05 4.22
N ALA A 79 6.15 10.39 3.67
CA ALA A 79 4.84 11.01 3.46
C ALA A 79 4.12 11.28 4.79
N SER A 80 4.28 10.42 5.79
CA SER A 80 3.77 10.61 7.14
C SER A 80 4.42 11.82 7.80
N GLU A 81 5.75 11.88 7.84
CA GLU A 81 6.48 13.03 8.37
C GLU A 81 6.07 14.34 7.66
N GLN A 82 5.87 14.30 6.34
CA GLN A 82 5.43 15.47 5.60
C GLN A 82 4.01 15.89 5.98
N THR A 83 3.13 14.93 6.23
CA THR A 83 1.76 15.21 6.68
C THR A 83 1.76 15.83 8.07
N ASP A 84 2.62 15.36 8.98
CA ASP A 84 2.78 15.91 10.32
C ASP A 84 3.28 17.36 10.28
N ARG A 85 4.31 17.65 9.46
CA ARG A 85 4.80 19.03 9.26
C ARG A 85 3.72 19.94 8.69
N ASN A 86 2.97 19.48 7.69
CA ASN A 86 1.88 20.26 7.11
C ASN A 86 0.77 20.52 8.15
N GLN A 87 0.48 19.54 9.01
CA GLN A 87 -0.53 19.69 10.07
C GLN A 87 -0.08 20.69 11.13
N GLU A 88 1.20 20.68 11.51
CA GLU A 88 1.79 21.65 12.44
C GLU A 88 1.73 23.06 11.86
N GLU A 89 2.12 23.25 10.59
CA GLU A 89 2.03 24.54 9.90
C GLU A 89 0.58 25.06 9.85
N LEU A 90 -0.39 24.20 9.56
CA LEU A 90 -1.80 24.58 9.55
C LEU A 90 -2.29 25.01 10.94
N ARG A 91 -1.84 24.35 12.01
CA ARG A 91 -2.17 24.74 13.38
C ARG A 91 -1.58 26.09 13.73
N ASP A 92 -0.32 26.33 13.41
CA ASP A 92 0.36 27.60 13.67
C ASP A 92 -0.33 28.76 12.94
N ARG A 93 -0.71 28.54 11.68
CA ARG A 93 -1.47 29.52 10.89
C ARG A 93 -2.85 29.79 11.46
N LEU A 94 -3.55 28.76 11.94
CA LEU A 94 -4.86 28.90 12.59
C LEU A 94 -4.74 29.68 13.90
N GLU A 95 -3.70 29.42 14.69
CA GLU A 95 -3.46 30.13 15.95
C GLU A 95 -3.11 31.61 15.70
N CYS A 96 -2.26 31.89 14.72
CA CYS A 96 -1.93 33.26 14.31
C CYS A 96 -3.17 34.02 13.83
N SER A 97 -4.01 33.38 12.99
CA SER A 97 -5.27 33.96 12.53
C SER A 97 -6.23 34.23 13.70
N SER A 98 -6.37 33.28 14.61
CA SER A 98 -7.21 33.42 15.82
C SER A 98 -6.72 34.55 16.73
N ARG A 99 -5.40 34.72 16.86
CA ARG A 99 -4.78 35.82 17.60
C ARG A 99 -5.11 37.17 16.94
N GLY A 100 -4.96 37.27 15.62
CA GLY A 100 -5.32 38.48 14.87
C GLY A 100 -6.81 38.84 14.98
N LEU A 101 -7.70 37.86 14.92
CA LEU A 101 -9.14 38.09 15.10
C LEU A 101 -9.49 38.59 16.51
N ARG A 102 -8.83 38.08 17.55
CA ARG A 102 -9.01 38.59 18.92
C ARG A 102 -8.57 40.05 19.04
N GLU A 103 -7.46 40.42 18.41
CA GLU A 103 -6.97 41.80 18.41
C GLU A 103 -7.93 42.74 17.67
N VAL A 104 -8.40 42.35 16.47
CA VAL A 104 -9.39 43.12 15.71
C VAL A 104 -10.68 43.31 16.52
N ARG A 105 -11.15 42.24 17.17
CA ARG A 105 -12.33 42.31 18.04
C ARG A 105 -12.13 43.28 19.21
N GLY A 106 -11.00 43.19 19.91
CA GLY A 106 -10.67 44.11 21.01
C GLY A 106 -10.62 45.57 20.56
N ASN A 107 -10.05 45.83 19.38
CA ASN A 107 -10.02 47.17 18.78
C ASN A 107 -11.42 47.68 18.39
N MET A 108 -12.31 46.80 17.89
CA MET A 108 -13.69 47.16 17.58
C MET A 108 -14.48 47.48 18.86
N GLU A 109 -14.31 46.68 19.92
CA GLU A 109 -14.94 46.92 21.22
C GLU A 109 -14.46 48.26 21.83
N ALA A 110 -13.16 48.54 21.78
CA ALA A 110 -12.60 49.82 22.22
C ALA A 110 -13.14 51.02 21.41
N LYS A 111 -13.23 50.90 20.08
CA LYS A 111 -13.81 51.93 19.22
C LYS A 111 -15.30 52.13 19.49
N ALA A 112 -16.06 51.06 19.72
CA ALA A 112 -17.48 51.15 20.04
C ALA A 112 -17.72 51.87 21.37
N LEU A 113 -16.87 51.64 22.38
CA LEU A 113 -16.91 52.37 23.65
C LEU A 113 -16.62 53.86 23.47
N ALA A 114 -15.56 54.21 22.74
CA ALA A 114 -15.21 55.60 22.47
C ALA A 114 -16.33 56.36 21.72
N VAL A 115 -16.95 55.73 20.71
CA VAL A 115 -18.09 56.32 19.98
C VAL A 115 -19.30 56.54 20.90
N ARG A 116 -19.54 55.61 21.83
CA ARG A 116 -20.64 55.74 22.81
C ARG A 116 -20.39 56.89 23.78
N GLU A 117 -19.16 57.07 24.24
CA GLU A 117 -18.75 58.15 25.14
C GLU A 117 -18.84 59.51 24.46
N ASP A 118 -18.32 59.65 23.23
CA ASP A 118 -18.45 60.86 22.41
C ASP A 118 -19.93 61.24 22.15
N SER A 119 -20.78 60.24 21.93
CA SER A 119 -22.22 60.47 21.74
C SER A 119 -22.90 61.05 22.98
N LEU A 120 -22.50 60.63 24.18
CA LEU A 120 -23.07 61.13 25.45
C LEU A 120 -22.66 62.60 25.68
N ILE A 121 -21.38 62.91 25.47
CA ILE A 121 -20.85 64.28 25.61
C ILE A 121 -21.56 65.24 24.65
N ASN A 122 -21.78 64.81 23.40
CA ASN A 122 -22.50 65.62 22.41
C ASN A 122 -23.97 65.85 22.79
N THR A 123 -24.65 64.87 23.38
CA THR A 123 -26.04 65.07 23.85
C THR A 123 -26.15 66.01 25.05
N GLU A 124 -25.17 65.97 25.96
CA GLU A 124 -25.13 66.84 27.14
C GLU A 124 -24.86 68.30 26.74
N ALA A 125 -23.92 68.54 25.82
CA ALA A 125 -23.66 69.87 25.26
C ALA A 125 -24.88 70.47 24.53
N LEU A 126 -25.67 69.62 23.85
CA LEU A 126 -26.87 70.04 23.14
C LEU A 126 -28.00 70.43 24.10
N LEU A 127 -28.16 69.70 25.21
CA LEU A 127 -29.09 70.06 26.29
C LEU A 127 -28.68 71.38 26.97
N ASP A 128 -27.40 71.55 27.32
CA ASP A 128 -26.88 72.79 27.93
C ASP A 128 -27.01 74.02 27.02
N GLY A 129 -26.84 73.84 25.70
CA GLY A 129 -27.07 74.88 24.71
C GLY A 129 -28.55 75.26 24.58
N GLN A 130 -29.46 74.28 24.66
CA GLN A 130 -30.90 74.50 24.55
C GLN A 130 -31.46 75.24 25.78
N TRP A 131 -30.98 74.94 26.99
CA TRP A 131 -31.37 75.66 28.21
C TRP A 131 -30.94 77.14 28.19
N ARG A 132 -29.78 77.49 27.61
CA ARG A 132 -29.35 78.90 27.50
C ARG A 132 -30.14 79.69 26.46
N ASN A 133 -30.73 79.03 25.45
CA ASN A 133 -31.39 79.70 24.34
C ASN A 133 -32.91 79.91 24.53
N CYS A 134 -33.49 79.37 25.60
CA CYS A 134 -34.89 79.63 25.98
C CYS A 134 -35.14 81.03 26.58
N GLY A 135 -34.11 81.89 26.65
CA GLY A 135 -34.20 83.24 27.22
C GLY A 135 -34.45 84.39 26.25
N SER A 136 -34.41 84.20 24.92
CA SER A 136 -34.60 85.32 23.98
C SER A 136 -34.95 84.84 22.56
N HIS A 137 -36.24 84.81 22.25
CA HIS A 137 -36.71 84.75 20.86
C HIS A 137 -36.92 86.17 20.32
N LYS A 138 -36.03 86.61 19.42
CA LYS A 138 -36.41 87.49 18.31
C LYS A 138 -36.32 86.68 17.03
N VAL A 139 -37.48 86.49 16.39
CA VAL A 139 -37.66 85.84 15.10
C VAL A 139 -36.98 86.68 14.02
N SER A 140 -36.15 86.07 13.19
CA SER A 140 -35.63 86.67 11.97
C SER A 140 -35.51 85.61 10.89
N ASN A 141 -36.21 85.84 9.78
CA ASN A 141 -36.16 85.06 8.54
C ASN A 141 -34.85 85.32 7.80
N SER A 142 -34.19 84.26 7.34
CA SER A 142 -33.42 84.19 6.09
C SER A 142 -32.92 82.74 5.97
N ASP A 143 -33.41 81.91 5.06
CA ASP A 143 -33.13 81.89 3.62
C ASP A 143 -31.65 81.55 3.32
N GLY A 144 -31.45 80.50 2.49
CA GLY A 144 -30.20 80.27 1.77
C GLY A 144 -29.21 79.23 2.33
N GLY A 145 -29.38 77.96 1.93
CA GLY A 145 -28.37 77.30 1.09
C GLY A 145 -27.32 76.35 1.70
N LYS A 146 -27.05 75.31 0.87
CA LYS A 146 -25.81 74.54 0.67
C LYS A 146 -25.52 73.44 1.72
N SER A 147 -25.74 72.18 1.35
CA SER A 147 -24.80 71.31 0.61
C SER A 147 -23.53 70.99 1.39
N MET A 148 -23.47 69.82 2.04
CA MET A 148 -22.21 69.09 2.25
C MET A 148 -22.48 67.63 2.65
N VAL A 149 -22.51 66.73 1.66
CA VAL A 149 -22.40 65.28 1.87
C VAL A 149 -21.20 64.80 1.07
N SER A 150 -20.04 64.78 1.73
CA SER A 150 -18.84 64.13 1.21
C SER A 150 -18.14 63.42 2.36
N ARG A 151 -18.39 62.13 2.55
CA ARG A 151 -17.53 61.21 3.33
C ARG A 151 -17.85 59.76 2.96
N LEU A 152 -17.58 59.43 1.70
CA LEU A 152 -17.43 58.04 1.26
C LEU A 152 -16.07 57.52 1.73
N GLY A 153 -16.12 56.37 2.41
CA GLY A 153 -14.98 55.71 3.03
C GLY A 153 -13.90 55.35 2.03
N LYS A 154 -12.65 55.55 2.45
CA LYS A 154 -11.48 54.94 1.81
C LYS A 154 -11.44 53.47 2.20
N GLU A 155 -11.91 52.63 1.30
CA GLU A 155 -11.76 51.18 1.35
C GLU A 155 -10.26 50.84 1.19
N GLN A 156 -9.64 50.40 2.28
CA GLN A 156 -8.29 49.85 2.28
C GLN A 156 -8.33 48.44 1.71
N ARG A 157 -7.85 48.29 0.46
CA ARG A 157 -7.48 46.99 -0.09
C ARG A 157 -6.26 46.45 0.68
N PRO A 158 -6.30 45.24 1.26
CA PRO A 158 -5.09 44.58 1.72
C PRO A 158 -4.25 44.16 0.51
N ALA A 159 -2.97 44.52 0.58
CA ALA A 159 -1.95 44.21 -0.40
C ALA A 159 -1.61 42.72 -0.40
N GLY A 160 -1.37 42.19 -1.59
CA GLY A 160 -0.35 41.17 -1.86
C GLY A 160 -0.59 39.79 -1.27
N VAL A 161 -1.29 38.93 -2.02
CA VAL A 161 -1.04 37.49 -1.94
C VAL A 161 0.10 37.19 -2.94
N PRO A 162 1.26 36.68 -2.48
CA PRO A 162 2.35 36.29 -3.36
C PRO A 162 1.99 35.02 -4.16
N PRO A 163 2.30 34.95 -5.47
CA PRO A 163 1.95 33.81 -6.31
C PRO A 163 3.11 32.83 -6.46
N ASP A 164 3.63 32.24 -5.37
CA ASP A 164 4.73 31.26 -5.48
C ASP A 164 4.60 30.15 -4.42
N ALA A 165 3.66 29.23 -4.61
CA ALA A 165 3.61 28.00 -3.81
C ALA A 165 2.86 26.86 -4.52
N MET A 166 3.19 26.57 -5.78
CA MET A 166 2.82 25.30 -6.39
C MET A 166 3.95 24.84 -7.32
N SER A 167 4.78 23.92 -6.84
CA SER A 167 5.35 22.81 -7.64
C SER A 167 6.52 22.14 -6.92
N SER A 168 6.24 21.36 -5.87
CA SER A 168 7.20 20.38 -5.32
C SER A 168 6.61 19.00 -5.00
N GLY A 169 5.29 18.82 -5.14
CA GLY A 169 4.60 17.57 -4.81
C GLY A 169 4.71 16.44 -5.85
N SER A 170 5.23 16.69 -7.05
CA SER A 170 5.21 15.72 -8.15
C SER A 170 6.49 14.87 -8.29
N GLN A 171 7.59 15.23 -7.62
CA GLN A 171 8.88 14.59 -7.89
C GLN A 171 9.12 13.30 -7.08
N ALA A 172 8.59 13.20 -5.86
CA ALA A 172 8.75 12.01 -5.01
C ALA A 172 7.97 10.80 -5.52
N ASN A 173 6.83 11.01 -6.20
CA ASN A 173 5.99 9.92 -6.68
C ASN A 173 6.57 9.24 -7.95
N VAL A 174 7.20 10.02 -8.83
CA VAL A 174 7.83 9.53 -10.08
C VAL A 174 9.02 8.62 -9.80
N GLN A 175 9.74 8.83 -8.70
CA GLN A 175 10.94 8.04 -8.39
C GLN A 175 10.62 6.65 -7.82
N SER A 176 9.47 6.50 -7.16
CA SER A 176 8.98 5.20 -6.66
C SER A 176 8.57 4.28 -7.81
N SER A 177 7.83 4.80 -8.81
CA SER A 177 7.38 4.04 -9.98
C SER A 177 8.54 3.53 -10.85
N VAL A 178 9.62 4.30 -10.94
CA VAL A 178 10.82 3.90 -11.69
C VAL A 178 11.50 2.69 -11.02
N SER A 179 11.54 2.65 -9.67
CA SER A 179 12.16 1.52 -8.96
C SER A 179 11.35 0.23 -9.07
N THR A 180 10.01 0.33 -9.01
CA THR A 180 9.12 -0.82 -9.16
C THR A 180 9.15 -1.36 -10.59
N GLN A 181 9.19 -0.48 -11.59
CA GLN A 181 9.36 -0.88 -12.99
C GLN A 181 10.72 -1.58 -13.20
N GLN A 182 11.80 -1.09 -12.61
CA GLN A 182 13.12 -1.75 -12.70
C GLN A 182 13.10 -3.16 -12.09
N ILE A 183 12.45 -3.35 -10.94
CA ILE A 183 12.30 -4.67 -10.31
C ILE A 183 11.46 -5.60 -11.19
N TYR A 184 10.36 -5.10 -11.76
CA TYR A 184 9.50 -5.88 -12.65
C TYR A 184 10.24 -6.30 -13.93
N THR A 185 11.03 -5.41 -14.52
CA THR A 185 11.87 -5.70 -15.68
C THR A 185 12.88 -6.82 -15.36
N ILE A 186 13.58 -6.74 -14.23
CA ILE A 186 14.52 -7.79 -13.80
C ILE A 186 13.79 -9.13 -13.60
N MET A 187 12.60 -9.12 -13.00
CA MET A 187 11.77 -10.32 -12.81
C MET A 187 11.33 -10.94 -14.15
N VAL A 188 10.96 -10.11 -15.14
CA VAL A 188 10.58 -10.56 -16.48
C VAL A 188 11.79 -11.13 -17.23
N GLU A 189 12.95 -10.50 -17.17
CA GLU A 189 14.21 -11.00 -17.77
C GLU A 189 14.66 -12.32 -17.11
N LEU A 190 14.55 -12.43 -15.78
CA LEU A 190 14.79 -13.67 -15.06
C LEU A 190 13.83 -14.77 -15.50
N ARG A 191 12.54 -14.47 -15.65
CA ARG A 191 11.55 -15.44 -16.13
C ARG A 191 11.84 -15.89 -17.57
N ALA A 192 12.28 -14.98 -18.44
CA ALA A 192 12.62 -15.28 -19.83
C ALA A 192 13.92 -16.09 -19.98
N SER A 193 14.86 -15.95 -19.03
CA SER A 193 16.15 -16.66 -19.03
C SER A 193 16.12 -18.03 -18.35
N LEU A 194 15.05 -18.35 -17.60
CA LEU A 194 14.83 -19.68 -17.07
C LEU A 194 14.17 -20.56 -18.15
N PRO A 195 14.68 -21.77 -18.44
CA PRO A 195 13.98 -22.71 -19.31
C PRO A 195 12.60 -22.93 -18.72
N GLY A 196 11.56 -22.77 -19.55
CA GLY A 196 10.15 -22.74 -19.13
C GLY A 196 9.91 -23.75 -18.01
N ILE A 197 9.72 -23.24 -16.79
CA ILE A 197 9.56 -24.08 -15.61
C ILE A 197 8.42 -25.04 -15.94
N ASP A 198 8.68 -26.34 -15.83
CA ASP A 198 7.65 -27.32 -16.09
C ASP A 198 6.69 -27.31 -14.90
N ASN A 199 5.63 -26.51 -15.04
CA ASN A 199 4.60 -26.33 -14.03
C ASN A 199 3.83 -27.64 -13.74
N ARG A 200 4.10 -28.72 -14.50
CA ARG A 200 3.43 -30.02 -14.35
C ARG A 200 3.71 -30.72 -13.01
N PHE A 201 4.57 -30.17 -12.15
CA PHE A 201 4.91 -30.75 -10.84
C PHE A 201 5.03 -29.72 -9.71
N THR A 202 4.36 -28.56 -9.78
CA THR A 202 4.44 -27.53 -8.73
C THR A 202 3.16 -27.44 -7.89
N TYR A 203 3.29 -26.93 -6.65
CA TYR A 203 2.20 -26.68 -5.70
C TYR A 203 1.02 -25.85 -6.28
N PHE A 204 1.25 -25.12 -7.37
CA PHE A 204 0.26 -24.28 -8.04
C PHE A 204 -0.64 -25.03 -9.03
N GLN A 205 -0.52 -26.35 -9.13
CA GLN A 205 -1.45 -27.14 -9.93
C GLN A 205 -2.84 -27.19 -9.30
N ALA A 206 -3.87 -27.12 -10.15
CA ALA A 206 -5.23 -27.37 -9.73
C ALA A 206 -5.31 -28.76 -9.04
N PRO A 207 -5.98 -28.88 -7.89
CA PRO A 207 -6.13 -30.17 -7.19
C PRO A 207 -6.64 -31.26 -8.14
N VAL A 208 -6.08 -32.46 -8.02
CA VAL A 208 -6.53 -33.61 -8.81
C VAL A 208 -7.89 -34.04 -8.28
N ARG A 209 -8.88 -34.06 -9.17
CA ARG A 209 -10.22 -34.58 -8.87
C ARG A 209 -10.18 -36.09 -9.00
N VAL A 210 -10.51 -36.77 -7.91
CA VAL A 210 -10.66 -38.23 -7.85
C VAL A 210 -12.12 -38.52 -7.61
N GLU A 211 -12.70 -39.34 -8.47
CA GLU A 211 -14.08 -39.80 -8.36
C GLU A 211 -14.06 -41.26 -7.90
N ASP A 212 -14.87 -41.59 -6.88
CA ASP A 212 -15.01 -42.97 -6.44
C ASP A 212 -16.03 -43.74 -7.29
N VAL A 213 -16.12 -45.05 -7.08
CA VAL A 213 -17.09 -45.93 -7.77
C VAL A 213 -18.56 -45.57 -7.50
N LEU A 214 -18.84 -44.70 -6.52
CA LEU A 214 -20.16 -44.20 -6.19
C LEU A 214 -20.41 -42.78 -6.76
N GLY A 215 -19.50 -42.26 -7.59
CA GLY A 215 -19.59 -40.94 -8.21
C GLY A 215 -19.26 -39.78 -7.27
N ARG A 216 -18.68 -40.03 -6.09
CA ARG A 216 -18.30 -38.97 -5.15
C ARG A 216 -16.94 -38.40 -5.53
N VAL A 217 -16.88 -37.09 -5.72
CA VAL A 217 -15.66 -36.39 -6.12
C VAL A 217 -14.92 -35.85 -4.89
N SER A 218 -13.63 -36.15 -4.78
CA SER A 218 -12.70 -35.61 -3.77
C SER A 218 -11.49 -34.96 -4.45
N SER A 219 -10.87 -33.97 -3.80
CA SER A 219 -9.76 -33.19 -4.37
C SER A 219 -8.48 -33.44 -3.59
N PHE A 220 -7.38 -33.76 -4.29
CA PHE A 220 -6.09 -34.07 -3.67
C PHE A 220 -4.95 -33.22 -4.25
N SER A 221 -3.99 -32.85 -3.40
CA SER A 221 -2.76 -32.15 -3.80
C SER A 221 -1.73 -33.13 -4.39
N LEU A 222 -1.10 -32.76 -5.51
CA LEU A 222 -0.21 -33.62 -6.31
C LEU A 222 0.99 -34.21 -5.56
N GLU A 223 1.48 -33.52 -4.53
CA GLU A 223 2.76 -33.82 -3.86
C GLU A 223 2.80 -35.19 -3.15
N CYS A 224 1.67 -35.84 -2.87
CA CYS A 224 1.62 -37.17 -2.26
C CYS A 224 0.51 -38.06 -2.81
N ILE A 225 0.08 -37.87 -4.07
CA ILE A 225 -1.18 -38.48 -4.57
C ILE A 225 -1.28 -39.96 -4.30
N ILE A 226 -0.30 -40.78 -4.66
CA ILE A 226 -0.52 -42.23 -4.67
C ILE A 226 -0.64 -42.76 -3.24
N GLU A 227 0.34 -42.49 -2.37
CA GLU A 227 0.32 -43.00 -1.00
C GLU A 227 -0.77 -42.34 -0.14
N ALA A 228 -0.99 -41.03 -0.29
CA ALA A 228 -2.06 -40.34 0.44
C ALA A 228 -3.45 -40.80 -0.03
N LEU A 229 -3.63 -41.04 -1.32
CA LEU A 229 -4.87 -41.56 -1.87
C LEU A 229 -5.10 -43.01 -1.42
N LYS A 230 -4.08 -43.87 -1.46
CA LYS A 230 -4.16 -45.24 -0.92
C LYS A 230 -4.52 -45.22 0.57
N ALA A 231 -3.95 -44.31 1.36
CA ALA A 231 -4.28 -44.15 2.78
C ALA A 231 -5.71 -43.63 3.02
N GLU A 232 -6.16 -42.66 2.24
CA GLU A 232 -7.52 -42.11 2.32
C GLU A 232 -8.57 -43.16 1.92
N ILE A 233 -8.32 -43.92 0.85
CA ILE A 233 -9.16 -45.04 0.42
C ILE A 233 -9.30 -46.05 1.57
N LYS A 234 -8.18 -46.50 2.15
CA LYS A 234 -8.20 -47.42 3.31
C LYS A 234 -8.94 -46.84 4.51
N THR A 235 -8.82 -45.55 4.75
CA THR A 235 -9.50 -44.86 5.86
C THR A 235 -11.01 -44.83 5.66
N ARG A 236 -11.48 -44.57 4.43
CA ARG A 236 -12.91 -44.53 4.10
C ARG A 236 -13.58 -45.90 4.15
N PHE A 237 -12.89 -46.94 3.68
CA PHE A 237 -13.38 -48.32 3.71
C PHE A 237 -13.08 -49.05 5.04
N LYS A 238 -12.65 -48.33 6.08
CA LYS A 238 -12.39 -48.89 7.42
C LYS A 238 -13.63 -49.54 8.05
N LYS A 239 -14.83 -49.08 7.66
CA LYS A 239 -16.14 -49.62 8.06
C LYS A 239 -17.04 -49.67 6.81
N GLY A 240 -17.56 -50.85 6.47
CA GLY A 240 -18.45 -51.03 5.33
C GLY A 240 -18.31 -52.42 4.69
N PRO A 241 -19.17 -52.74 3.72
CA PRO A 241 -18.94 -53.86 2.81
C PRO A 241 -17.58 -53.69 2.10
N ASP A 242 -16.96 -54.80 1.72
CA ASP A 242 -15.68 -54.84 1.00
C ASP A 242 -14.44 -54.29 1.73
N LYS A 243 -14.55 -54.03 3.04
CA LYS A 243 -13.39 -53.65 3.89
C LYS A 243 -12.20 -54.60 3.74
N THR A 244 -12.45 -55.91 3.73
CA THR A 244 -11.38 -56.92 3.65
C THR A 244 -10.59 -56.82 2.35
N VAL A 245 -11.29 -56.61 1.24
CA VAL A 245 -10.73 -56.47 -0.11
C VAL A 245 -9.90 -55.18 -0.22
N VAL A 246 -10.47 -54.04 0.20
CA VAL A 246 -9.77 -52.75 0.14
C VAL A 246 -8.56 -52.70 1.08
N MET A 247 -8.64 -53.32 2.26
CA MET A 247 -7.52 -53.37 3.20
C MET A 247 -6.41 -54.33 2.75
N ALA A 248 -6.75 -55.38 1.98
CA ALA A 248 -5.78 -56.24 1.31
C ALA A 248 -5.02 -55.52 0.19
N GLY A 249 -5.54 -54.37 -0.28
CA GLY A 249 -4.95 -53.60 -1.38
C GLY A 249 -5.49 -53.98 -2.75
N ASP A 250 -6.58 -54.77 -2.79
CA ASP A 250 -7.23 -55.22 -4.02
C ASP A 250 -8.13 -54.11 -4.59
N PHE A 251 -7.52 -53.00 -5.01
CA PHE A 251 -8.20 -51.91 -5.71
C PHE A 251 -7.28 -51.28 -6.76
N GLU A 252 -7.88 -50.84 -7.87
CA GLU A 252 -7.15 -50.22 -8.97
C GLU A 252 -7.50 -48.73 -9.09
N ILE A 253 -6.49 -47.90 -9.37
CA ILE A 253 -6.67 -46.47 -9.62
C ILE A 253 -6.56 -46.23 -11.13
N PHE A 254 -7.65 -45.74 -11.72
CA PHE A 254 -7.74 -45.45 -13.14
C PHE A 254 -7.63 -43.95 -13.41
N ASN A 255 -6.92 -43.60 -14.49
CA ASN A 255 -6.99 -42.25 -15.03
C ASN A 255 -8.24 -42.14 -15.93
N ALA A 256 -9.22 -41.31 -15.52
CA ALA A 256 -10.47 -41.12 -16.27
C ALA A 256 -10.26 -40.67 -17.73
N LYS A 257 -9.12 -40.05 -18.06
CA LYS A 257 -8.78 -39.63 -19.43
C LYS A 257 -8.04 -40.69 -20.23
N ASN A 258 -7.50 -41.72 -19.58
CA ASN A 258 -6.69 -42.75 -20.22
C ASN A 258 -6.88 -44.08 -19.48
N THR A 259 -7.93 -44.81 -19.84
CA THR A 259 -8.33 -46.09 -19.22
C THR A 259 -7.28 -47.19 -19.38
N ASN A 260 -6.28 -47.01 -20.25
CA ASN A 260 -5.21 -47.98 -20.47
C ASN A 260 -4.03 -47.85 -19.49
N LEU A 261 -4.04 -46.84 -18.61
CA LEU A 261 -3.02 -46.64 -17.57
C LEU A 261 -3.62 -46.95 -16.20
N ALA A 262 -3.68 -48.24 -15.85
CA ALA A 262 -3.94 -48.66 -14.49
C ALA A 262 -2.65 -48.54 -13.67
N TYR A 263 -2.73 -47.91 -12.50
CA TYR A 263 -1.63 -47.85 -11.54
C TYR A 263 -1.84 -48.96 -10.50
N SER A 264 -1.01 -50.00 -10.55
CA SER A 264 -0.92 -51.06 -9.52
C SER A 264 0.01 -50.65 -8.37
#